data_AF-A0AAT9HXQ5-F1
#
_entry.id   AF-A0AAT9HXQ5-F1
#
_cell.length_a   1.000
_cell.length_b   1.000
_cell.length_c   1.000
_cell.angle_alpha   90.00
_cell.angle_beta   90.00
_cell.angle_gamma   90.00
#
_symmetry.space_group_name_H-M   'P 1'
#
loop_
_entity.id
_entity.type
_entity.pdbx_description
1 polymer ?
#
loop_
_entity_poly.entity_id
_entity_poly.type
_entity_poly.pdbx_seq_one_letter_code
_entity_poly.pdbx_strand_id
1 'polypeptide(L)' 'MFDALVDFDRAVRDGYDPRRFRVEYDSGDHLHPSDRGFARMGEVFDLDALRGGAPARL' A
#
# COMPACT_ATOMS: atom_id res chain seq x y z
N MET A 1 -12.88 -2.32 -17.82
CA MET A 1 -11.83 -1.28 -17.80
C MET A 1 -11.83 -0.68 -16.40
N PHE A 2 -10.66 -0.47 -15.81
CA PHE A 2 -10.51 0.15 -14.49
C PHE A 2 -10.29 1.65 -14.65
N ASP A 3 -10.82 2.45 -13.73
CA ASP A 3 -10.63 3.90 -13.70
C ASP A 3 -9.28 4.31 -13.08
N ALA A 4 -8.75 3.49 -12.17
CA ALA A 4 -7.45 3.67 -11.53
C ALA A 4 -6.86 2.32 -11.08
N LEU A 5 -5.54 2.30 -10.90
CA LEU A 5 -4.80 1.16 -10.36
C LEU A 5 -3.79 1.67 -9.33
N VAL A 6 -3.67 0.96 -8.21
CA VAL A 6 -2.66 1.24 -7.18
C VAL A 6 -1.67 0.06 -7.15
N ASP A 7 -0.39 0.36 -7.29
CA ASP A 7 0.68 -0.62 -7.27
C ASP A 7 1.29 -0.71 -5.87
N PHE A 8 0.67 -1.54 -5.02
CA PHE A 8 1.18 -1.78 -3.67
C PHE A 8 2.50 -2.54 -3.67
N ASP A 9 2.76 -3.41 -4.66
CA ASP A 9 4.06 -4.08 -4.79
C ASP A 9 5.17 -3.05 -4.89
N ARG A 10 5.07 -2.10 -5.84
CA ARG A 10 6.04 -1.01 -5.96
C ARG A 10 6.14 -0.15 -4.71
N ALA A 11 5.05 0.02 -3.97
CA ALA A 11 5.01 0.87 -2.78
C ALA A 11 5.86 0.30 -1.63
N VAL A 12 5.90 -1.03 -1.47
CA VAL A 12 6.56 -1.67 -0.33
C VAL A 12 7.73 -2.59 -0.69
N ARG A 13 7.92 -2.97 -1.95
CA ARG A 13 9.01 -3.85 -2.37
C ARG A 13 10.39 -3.23 -2.16
N ASP A 14 11.37 -4.09 -1.92
CA ASP A 14 12.77 -3.72 -1.97
C ASP A 14 13.14 -3.35 -3.42
N GLY A 15 13.83 -2.23 -3.59
CA GLY A 15 14.33 -1.79 -4.90
C GLY A 15 15.45 -2.67 -5.45
N TYR A 16 16.15 -3.39 -4.57
CA TYR A 16 17.27 -4.29 -4.91
C TYR A 16 16.84 -5.77 -4.99
N ASP A 17 15.78 -6.18 -4.29
CA ASP A 17 15.14 -7.50 -4.46
C ASP A 17 13.61 -7.36 -4.51
N PRO A 18 13.01 -7.20 -5.71
CA PRO A 18 11.58 -6.96 -5.87
C PRO A 18 10.66 -8.07 -5.34
N ARG A 19 11.20 -9.22 -4.94
CA ARG A 19 10.42 -10.35 -4.39
C ARG A 19 10.25 -10.25 -2.87
N ARG A 20 10.75 -9.19 -2.24
CA ARG A 20 10.71 -8.96 -0.79
C ARG A 20 10.19 -7.56 -0.50
N PHE A 21 9.60 -7.38 0.67
CA PHE A 21 9.39 -6.04 1.22
C PHE A 21 10.73 -5.41 1.60
N ARG A 22 10.79 -4.07 1.57
CA ARG A 22 11.85 -3.35 2.28
C ARG A 22 11.83 -3.74 3.75
N VAL A 23 13.00 -3.79 4.38
CA VAL A 23 13.13 -4.18 5.79
C VAL A 23 12.23 -3.39 6.74
N GLU A 24 12.00 -2.11 6.45
CA GLU A 24 11.12 -1.24 7.23
C GLU A 24 9.62 -1.56 7.10
N TYR A 25 9.23 -2.25 6.03
CA TYR A 25 7.84 -2.63 5.71
C TYR A 25 7.55 -4.12 5.92
N ASP A 26 8.55 -4.94 6.24
CA ASP A 26 8.38 -6.35 6.57
C ASP A 26 8.07 -6.51 8.07
N SER A 27 7.05 -7.29 8.42
CA SER A 27 6.75 -7.63 9.81
C SER A 27 7.77 -8.59 10.43
N GLY A 28 8.53 -9.29 9.59
CA GLY A 28 9.53 -10.29 9.96
C GLY A 28 9.17 -11.72 9.54
N ASP A 29 7.95 -11.95 9.04
CA ASP A 29 7.52 -13.25 8.53
C ASP A 29 7.64 -13.39 7.00
N HIS A 30 8.12 -12.32 6.33
CA HIS A 30 8.30 -12.26 4.88
C HIS A 30 7.00 -12.46 4.07
N LEU A 31 5.84 -12.34 4.71
CA LEU A 31 4.51 -12.48 4.10
C LEU A 31 3.64 -11.26 4.35
N HIS A 32 3.61 -10.77 5.59
CA HIS A 32 2.77 -9.66 6.01
C HIS A 32 3.57 -8.35 6.13
N PRO A 33 2.98 -7.22 5.71
CA PRO A 33 3.54 -5.91 5.98
C PRO A 33 3.61 -5.63 7.49
N SER A 34 4.60 -4.85 7.91
CA SER A 34 4.62 -4.23 9.24
C SER A 34 3.59 -3.10 9.32
N ASP A 35 3.40 -2.51 10.52
CA ASP A 35 2.58 -1.31 10.70
C ASP A 35 3.01 -0.17 9.76
N ARG A 36 4.32 0.00 9.54
CA ARG A 36 4.86 0.98 8.58
C ARG A 36 4.54 0.59 7.14
N GLY A 37 4.54 -0.71 6.82
CA GLY A 37 4.13 -1.21 5.51
C GLY A 37 2.67 -0.91 5.19
N PHE A 38 1.77 -1.15 6.15
CA PHE A 38 0.36 -0.79 6.00
C PHE A 38 0.14 0.72 5.88
N ALA A 39 0.83 1.51 6.71
CA ALA A 39 0.79 2.97 6.60
C ALA A 39 1.25 3.44 5.21
N ARG A 40 2.34 2.86 4.69
CA ARG A 40 2.85 3.19 3.36
C ARG A 40 1.85 2.88 2.25
N MET A 41 1.16 1.74 2.33
CA MET A 41 0.10 1.40 1.38
C MET A 41 -1.05 2.41 1.43
N GLY A 42 -1.43 2.88 2.62
CA GLY A 42 -2.43 3.94 2.77
C GLY A 42 -1.99 5.27 2.15
N GLU A 43 -0.73 5.67 2.34
CA GLU A 43 -0.19 6.91 1.80
C GLU A 43 -0.14 6.97 0.27
N VAL A 44 0.06 5.84 -0.40
CA VAL A 44 0.14 5.78 -1.88
C VAL A 44 -1.23 5.67 -2.55
N PHE A 45 -2.29 5.48 -1.76
CA PHE A 45 -3.64 5.39 -2.27
C PHE A 45 -4.19 6.80 -2.52
N ASP A 46 -4.50 7.10 -3.78
CA ASP A 46 -5.14 8.37 -4.16
C ASP A 46 -6.64 8.33 -3.81
N LEU A 47 -7.05 9.13 -2.83
CA LEU A 47 -8.44 9.21 -2.39
C LEU A 47 -9.35 9.84 -3.46
N ASP A 48 -8.82 10.68 -4.35
CA ASP A 48 -9.61 11.29 -5.44
C ASP A 48 -9.99 10.25 -6.50
N ALA A 49 -9.34 9.08 -6.50
CA ALA A 49 -9.74 7.94 -7.33
C ALA A 49 -11.06 7.29 -6.85
N LEU A 50 -11.51 7.57 -5.63
CA LEU A 50 -12.77 7.05 -5.10
C LEU A 50 -13.96 7.89 -5.57
N ARG A 51 -14.88 7.25 -6.29
CA ARG A 51 -16.15 7.88 -6.66
C ARG A 51 -17.17 7.74 -5.53
N GLY A 52 -17.88 8.83 -5.22
CA GLY A 52 -19.07 8.79 -4.36
C GLY A 52 -18.81 8.85 -2.85
N GLY A 53 -17.84 9.65 -2.40
CA GLY A 53 -17.58 9.88 -0.98
C GLY A 53 -18.75 10.58 -0.27
N ALA A 54 -19.71 9.82 0.24
CA ALA A 54 -20.54 10.31 1.33
C ALA A 54 -19.64 10.39 2.59
N PRO A 55 -19.68 11.48 3.36
CA PRO A 55 -18.92 11.56 4.59
C PRO A 55 -19.32 10.40 5.52
N ALA A 56 -18.33 9.64 5.97
CA ALA A 56 -18.54 8.66 7.03
C ALA A 56 -18.99 9.42 8.28
N ARG A 57 -20.22 9.18 8.74
CA ARG A 57 -20.65 9.63 10.08
C ARG A 57 -20.07 8.67 11.10
N LEU A 58 -19.08 9.16 11.85
CA LEU A 58 -18.57 8.54 13.07
C LEU A 58 -19.46 8.94 14.25
#